data_AF-A0A7K9DSZ4-F1
#
_entry.id   AF-A0A7K9DSZ4-F1
#
_cell.length_a   1.000
_cell.length_b   1.000
_cell.length_c   1.000
_cell.angle_alpha   90.00
_cell.angle_beta   90.00
_cell.angle_gamma   90.00
#
_symmetry.space_group_name_H-M   'P 1'
#
loop_
_entity.id
_entity.type
_entity.pdbx_description
1 polymer ?
#
loop_
_entity_poly.entity_id
_entity_poly.type
_entity_poly.pdbx_seq_one_letter_code
_entity_poly.pdbx_strand_id
1 'polypeptide(L)'
;QARDPIRTLSILSHPHSLHKVKSSDRCCITHHLLNFYVDKVFRHCKTEDSYVNRKISSIANSFLSVRRKLEQCREENKCMCGQESTVKFNQILANYEGLNITSAAIKSLGELDILLDWMEKSP
;
A
#
# COMPACT_ATOMS: atom_id res chain seq x y z
N GLN A 1 -10.43 -7.27 -8.56
CA GLN A 1 -10.18 -6.70 -9.91
C GLN A 1 -11.45 -6.38 -10.71
N ALA A 2 -12.51 -7.20 -10.75
CA ALA A 2 -13.70 -6.91 -11.58
C ALA A 2 -14.45 -5.59 -11.26
N ARG A 3 -14.33 -5.07 -10.03
CA ARG A 3 -14.93 -3.79 -9.61
C ARG A 3 -14.01 -2.57 -9.83
N ASP A 4 -12.82 -2.73 -10.41
CA ASP A 4 -11.94 -1.62 -10.76
C ASP A 4 -12.44 -0.93 -12.04
N PRO A 5 -12.92 0.33 -11.97
CA PRO A 5 -13.40 1.04 -13.14
C PRO A 5 -12.26 1.56 -14.03
N ILE A 6 -11.00 1.55 -13.57
CA ILE A 6 -9.86 2.20 -14.25
C ILE A 6 -8.78 1.16 -14.54
N ARG A 7 -8.82 0.59 -15.75
CA ARG A 7 -7.86 -0.44 -16.20
C ARG A 7 -6.59 0.12 -16.84
N THR A 8 -6.58 1.39 -17.23
CA THR A 8 -5.48 2.02 -17.99
C THR A 8 -4.39 2.64 -17.12
N LEU A 9 -4.67 2.84 -15.83
CA LEU A 9 -3.73 3.36 -14.83
C LEU A 9 -3.39 2.25 -13.85
N SER A 10 -2.21 2.28 -13.23
CA SER A 10 -1.89 1.48 -12.05
C SER A 10 -1.37 2.40 -10.95
N ILE A 11 -1.91 2.25 -9.74
CA ILE A 11 -1.51 3.06 -8.59
C ILE A 11 -0.12 2.60 -8.11
N LEU A 12 0.07 1.28 -8.03
CA LEU A 12 1.34 0.61 -7.73
C LEU A 12 2.11 0.25 -9.00
N SER A 13 2.37 1.23 -9.87
CA SER A 13 2.99 0.99 -11.17
C SER A 13 4.45 0.49 -11.07
N HIS A 14 4.87 -0.31 -12.06
CA HIS A 14 6.12 -1.08 -12.08
C HIS A 14 7.47 -0.30 -12.05
N PRO A 15 7.58 1.03 -12.31
CA PRO A 15 8.82 1.73 -11.99
C PRO A 15 9.02 1.98 -10.47
N HIS A 16 7.96 1.87 -9.66
CA HIS A 16 7.99 2.18 -8.22
C HIS A 16 8.13 0.95 -7.31
N SER A 17 8.48 -0.22 -7.86
CA SER A 17 8.58 -1.46 -7.09
C SER A 17 9.67 -1.42 -6.01
N LEU A 18 9.40 -2.10 -4.90
CA LEU A 18 10.34 -2.20 -3.76
C LEU A 18 11.71 -2.79 -4.16
N HIS A 19 11.74 -3.69 -5.16
CA HIS A 19 12.99 -4.28 -5.66
C HIS A 19 13.94 -3.24 -6.25
N LYS A 20 13.39 -2.16 -6.82
CA LYS A 20 14.17 -1.07 -7.43
C LYS A 20 14.55 0.01 -6.42
N VAL A 21 14.19 -0.14 -5.14
CA VAL A 21 14.54 0.77 -4.05
C VAL A 21 15.80 0.24 -3.36
N LYS A 22 16.71 1.14 -2.96
CA LYS A 22 17.86 0.80 -2.11
C LYS A 22 17.40 0.04 -0.86
N SER A 23 18.16 -0.98 -0.47
CA SER A 23 17.80 -1.83 0.69
C SER A 23 17.59 -1.03 1.97
N SER A 24 18.36 0.05 2.19
CA SER A 24 18.21 0.94 3.34
C SER A 24 16.84 1.63 3.42
N ASP A 25 16.21 1.87 2.26
CA ASP A 25 14.98 2.65 2.13
C ASP A 25 13.74 1.74 2.06
N ARG A 26 13.91 0.43 1.79
CA ARG A 26 12.83 -0.56 1.64
C ARG A 26 11.92 -0.63 2.86
N CYS A 27 12.50 -0.63 4.06
CA CYS A 27 11.73 -0.62 5.29
C CYS A 27 10.82 0.62 5.37
N CYS A 28 11.37 1.80 5.05
CA CYS A 28 10.63 3.06 5.15
C CYS A 28 9.47 3.12 4.15
N ILE A 29 9.72 2.79 2.88
CA ILE A 29 8.65 2.77 1.87
C ILE A 29 7.59 1.70 2.18
N THR A 30 7.98 0.55 2.74
CA THR A 30 7.03 -0.49 3.19
C THR A 30 6.13 0.04 4.31
N HIS A 31 6.72 0.72 5.29
CA HIS A 31 5.96 1.37 6.36
C HIS A 31 4.98 2.43 5.82
N HIS A 32 5.42 3.26 4.87
CA HIS A 32 4.54 4.23 4.21
C HIS A 32 3.38 3.55 3.45
N LEU A 33 3.65 2.46 2.72
CA LEU A 33 2.63 1.69 2.02
C LEU A 33 1.63 1.06 2.99
N LEU A 34 2.08 0.46 4.10
CA LEU A 34 1.18 -0.09 5.11
C LEU A 34 0.27 0.98 5.72
N ASN A 35 0.82 2.16 6.05
CA ASN A 35 0.04 3.29 6.56
C ASN A 35 -0.99 3.76 5.53
N PHE A 36 -0.56 3.93 4.28
CA PHE A 36 -1.44 4.29 3.18
C PHE A 36 -2.60 3.29 3.02
N TYR A 37 -2.32 1.98 3.06
CA TYR A 37 -3.37 0.97 2.92
C TYR A 37 -4.35 1.00 4.10
N VAL A 38 -3.87 1.13 5.34
CA VAL A 38 -4.74 1.17 6.53
C VAL A 38 -5.56 2.46 6.59
N ASP A 39 -4.92 3.61 6.40
CA ASP A 39 -5.52 4.91 6.69
C ASP A 39 -6.32 5.47 5.50
N LYS A 40 -5.98 5.07 4.26
CA LYS A 40 -6.63 5.55 3.03
C LYS A 40 -7.39 4.43 2.31
N VAL A 41 -6.74 3.30 1.98
CA VAL A 41 -7.37 2.28 1.13
C VAL A 41 -8.51 1.55 1.84
N PHE A 42 -8.23 0.83 2.93
CA PHE A 42 -9.24 0.03 3.62
C PHE A 42 -10.35 0.90 4.23
N ARG A 43 -10.02 2.12 4.66
CA ARG A 43 -11.00 3.07 5.19
C ARG A 43 -12.09 3.46 4.19
N HIS A 44 -11.71 3.60 2.91
CA HIS A 44 -12.62 4.05 1.85
C HIS A 44 -13.09 2.93 0.92
N CYS A 45 -12.59 1.71 1.11
CA CYS A 45 -13.04 0.54 0.37
C CYS A 45 -14.25 -0.11 1.05
N LYS A 46 -15.44 0.41 0.74
CA LYS A 46 -16.72 -0.19 1.15
C LYS A 46 -17.49 -0.67 -0.05
N THR A 47 -18.16 -1.81 0.11
CA THR A 47 -19.04 -2.38 -0.91
C THR A 47 -20.43 -2.63 -0.33
N GLU A 48 -21.42 -2.85 -1.18
CA GLU A 48 -22.77 -3.23 -0.74
C GLU A 48 -22.82 -4.65 -0.14
N ASP A 49 -21.82 -5.47 -0.45
CA ASP A 49 -21.73 -6.85 0.01
C ASP A 49 -21.06 -6.95 1.39
N SER A 50 -21.85 -7.31 2.40
CA SER A 50 -21.38 -7.47 3.77
C SER A 50 -20.32 -8.58 3.95
N TYR A 51 -20.38 -9.66 3.15
CA TYR A 51 -19.39 -10.72 3.17
C TYR A 51 -18.05 -10.23 2.65
N VAL A 52 -18.06 -9.48 1.54
CA VAL A 52 -16.85 -8.85 0.99
C VAL A 52 -16.27 -7.86 2.00
N ASN A 53 -17.09 -7.02 2.64
CA ASN A 53 -16.62 -6.09 3.66
C ASN A 53 -15.97 -6.80 4.85
N ARG A 54 -16.49 -7.95 5.31
CA ARG A 54 -15.84 -8.76 6.35
C ARG A 54 -14.44 -9.25 5.92
N LYS A 55 -14.29 -9.68 4.66
CA LYS A 55 -12.99 -10.07 4.11
C LYS A 55 -12.02 -8.89 4.04
N ILE A 56 -12.49 -7.72 3.60
CA ILE A 56 -11.69 -6.48 3.61
C ILE A 56 -11.22 -6.15 5.03
N SER A 57 -12.11 -6.21 6.03
CA SER A 57 -11.74 -5.98 7.43
C SER A 57 -10.72 -7.00 7.95
N SER A 58 -10.85 -8.27 7.56
CA SER A 58 -9.86 -9.29 7.92
C SER A 58 -8.47 -8.96 7.38
N ILE A 59 -8.38 -8.55 6.11
CA ILE A 59 -7.11 -8.15 5.47
C ILE A 59 -6.56 -6.88 6.13
N ALA A 60 -7.41 -5.89 6.41
CA ALA A 60 -7.02 -4.65 7.08
C ALA A 60 -6.41 -4.91 8.46
N ASN A 61 -6.96 -5.87 9.22
CA ASN A 61 -6.39 -6.28 10.51
C ASN A 61 -5.02 -6.97 10.38
N SER A 62 -4.82 -7.79 9.34
CA SER A 62 -3.50 -8.35 9.04
C SER A 62 -2.48 -7.25 8.74
N PHE A 63 -2.85 -6.27 7.90
CA PHE A 63 -2.01 -5.11 7.59
C PHE A 63 -1.70 -4.27 8.84
N LEU A 64 -2.70 -4.05 9.71
CA LEU A 64 -2.54 -3.35 10.98
C LEU A 64 -1.53 -4.05 11.89
N SER A 65 -1.55 -5.39 11.95
CA SER A 65 -0.59 -6.16 12.72
C SER A 65 0.85 -5.98 12.20
N VAL A 66 1.03 -6.03 10.88
CA VAL A 66 2.34 -5.82 10.26
C VAL A 66 2.82 -4.37 10.44
N ARG A 67 1.93 -3.39 10.29
CA ARG A 67 2.21 -1.97 10.54
C ARG A 67 2.80 -1.75 11.93
N ARG A 68 2.15 -2.29 12.97
CA ARG A 68 2.61 -2.16 14.37
C ARG A 68 4.02 -2.72 14.58
N LYS A 69 4.37 -3.82 13.90
CA LYS A 69 5.72 -4.40 13.96
C LYS A 69 6.75 -3.49 13.30
N LEU A 70 6.44 -2.91 12.12
CA LEU A 70 7.35 -1.97 11.46
C LEU A 70 7.49 -0.65 12.22
N GLU A 71 6.42 -0.20 12.89
CA GLU A 71 6.44 0.99 13.75
C GLU A 71 7.45 0.81 14.89
N GLN A 72 7.46 -0.36 15.54
CA GLN A 72 8.49 -0.71 16.52
C GLN A 72 9.90 -0.69 15.91
N CYS A 73 10.11 -1.23 14.70
CA CYS A 73 11.42 -1.15 14.04
C CYS A 73 11.88 0.30 13.79
N ARG A 74 10.94 1.21 13.52
CA ARG A 74 11.23 2.64 13.35
C ARG A 74 11.59 3.30 14.68
N GLU A 75 10.87 3.01 15.75
CA GLU A 75 11.18 3.50 17.11
C GLU A 75 12.56 3.03 17.59
N GLU A 76 12.95 1.81 17.22
CA GLU A 76 14.28 1.24 17.50
C GLU A 76 15.38 1.77 16.54
N ASN A 77 15.08 2.74 15.66
CA ASN A 77 15.99 3.26 14.62
C ASN A 77 16.57 2.19 13.67
N LYS A 78 15.88 1.06 13.50
CA LYS A 78 16.24 -0.03 12.57
C LYS A 78 15.73 0.23 11.14
N CYS A 79 15.04 1.34 10.93
CA CYS A 79 14.40 1.70 9.67
C CYS A 79 14.82 3.12 9.28
N MET A 80 15.75 3.24 8.33
CA MET A 80 16.20 4.54 7.84
C MET A 80 15.34 4.98 6.66
N CYS A 81 15.02 6.27 6.61
CA CYS A 81 14.23 6.87 5.53
C CYS A 81 15.12 7.83 4.72
N GLY A 82 15.67 7.34 3.60
CA GLY A 82 16.30 8.20 2.60
C GLY A 82 15.29 8.89 1.69
N GLN A 83 15.78 9.86 0.92
CA GLN A 83 14.95 10.65 -0.01
C GLN A 83 14.26 9.79 -1.09
N GLU A 84 14.85 8.66 -1.48
CA GLU A 84 14.29 7.80 -2.52
C GLU A 84 12.95 7.19 -2.08
N SER A 85 12.86 6.78 -0.80
CA SER A 85 11.61 6.25 -0.22
C SER A 85 10.46 7.27 -0.30
N THR A 86 10.73 8.52 0.07
CA THR A 86 9.75 9.62 0.05
C THR A 86 9.31 9.95 -1.37
N VAL A 87 10.26 10.09 -2.31
CA VAL A 87 9.94 10.43 -3.71
C VAL A 87 9.05 9.35 -4.34
N LYS A 88 9.41 8.07 -4.18
CA LYS A 88 8.64 6.96 -4.75
C LYS A 88 7.27 6.82 -4.10
N PHE A 89 7.19 6.98 -2.78
CA PHE A 89 5.90 6.96 -2.09
C PHE A 89 5.00 8.13 -2.53
N ASN A 90 5.55 9.33 -2.70
CA ASN A 90 4.78 10.50 -3.15
C ASN A 90 4.21 10.30 -4.57
N GLN A 91 4.90 9.57 -5.45
CA GLN A 91 4.38 9.22 -6.77
C GLN A 91 3.17 8.29 -6.67
N ILE A 92 3.24 7.27 -5.79
CA ILE A 92 2.10 6.38 -5.51
C ILE A 92 0.92 7.18 -4.92
N LEU A 93 1.20 8.07 -3.98
CA LEU A 93 0.19 8.93 -3.38
C LEU A 93 -0.46 9.85 -4.42
N ALA A 94 0.33 10.47 -5.31
CA ALA A 94 -0.18 11.31 -6.39
C ALA A 94 -1.08 10.52 -7.36
N ASN A 95 -0.71 9.28 -7.70
CA ASN A 95 -1.55 8.40 -8.52
C ASN A 95 -2.90 8.10 -7.85
N TYR A 96 -2.91 7.90 -6.52
CA TYR A 96 -4.13 7.69 -5.76
C TYR A 96 -5.00 8.94 -5.70
N GLU A 97 -4.40 10.10 -5.41
CA GLU A 97 -5.10 11.38 -5.26
C GLU A 97 -5.60 11.95 -6.60
N GLY A 98 -5.01 11.53 -7.73
CA GLY A 98 -5.51 11.84 -9.07
C GLY A 98 -6.85 11.15 -9.41
N LEU A 99 -7.35 10.25 -8.56
CA LEU A 99 -8.59 9.52 -8.75
C LEU A 99 -9.64 9.89 -7.69
N ASN A 100 -10.91 9.59 -7.97
CA ASN A 100 -11.94 9.65 -6.94
C ASN A 100 -11.60 8.68 -5.79
N ILE A 101 -11.73 9.12 -4.55
CA ILE A 101 -11.29 8.38 -3.35
C ILE A 101 -11.81 6.95 -3.28
N THR A 102 -13.07 6.70 -3.64
CA THR A 102 -13.66 5.36 -3.60
C THR A 102 -13.13 4.49 -4.74
N SER A 103 -13.01 5.03 -5.95
CA SER A 103 -12.42 4.33 -7.09
C SER A 103 -10.94 4.00 -6.83
N ALA A 104 -10.18 4.94 -6.27
CA ALA A 104 -8.78 4.79 -5.92
C ALA A 104 -8.58 3.69 -4.87
N ALA A 105 -9.45 3.64 -3.86
CA ALA A 105 -9.42 2.60 -2.83
C ALA A 105 -9.74 1.20 -3.40
N ILE A 106 -10.79 1.07 -4.22
CA ILE A 106 -11.14 -0.20 -4.86
C ILE A 106 -10.02 -0.68 -5.78
N LYS A 107 -9.42 0.24 -6.51
CA LYS A 107 -8.28 -0.03 -7.39
C LYS A 107 -7.04 -0.49 -6.62
N SER A 108 -6.66 0.24 -5.57
CA SER A 108 -5.52 -0.13 -4.71
C SER A 108 -5.75 -1.48 -4.02
N LEU A 109 -6.98 -1.78 -3.63
CA LEU A 109 -7.35 -3.11 -3.12
C LEU A 109 -7.19 -4.20 -4.20
N GLY A 110 -7.53 -3.87 -5.45
CA GLY A 110 -7.36 -4.75 -6.60
C GLY A 110 -5.90 -5.00 -7.01
N GLU A 111 -4.97 -4.17 -6.54
CA GLU A 111 -3.52 -4.26 -6.76
C GLU A 111 -2.79 -4.79 -5.52
N LEU A 112 -3.51 -5.40 -4.56
CA LEU A 112 -2.90 -6.02 -3.38
C LEU A 112 -1.89 -7.12 -3.73
N ASP A 113 -2.13 -7.87 -4.80
CA ASP A 113 -1.22 -8.88 -5.33
C ASP A 113 0.14 -8.27 -5.71
N ILE A 114 0.14 -7.08 -6.33
CA ILE A 114 1.36 -6.33 -6.66
C ILE A 114 2.12 -5.94 -5.39
N LEU A 115 1.41 -5.42 -4.38
CA LEU A 115 2.04 -5.05 -3.11
C LEU A 115 2.66 -6.26 -2.39
N LEU A 116 1.93 -7.37 -2.33
CA LEU A 116 2.41 -8.59 -1.68
C LEU A 116 3.62 -9.17 -2.41
N ASP A 117 3.60 -9.15 -3.75
CA ASP A 117 4.76 -9.52 -4.58
C ASP A 117 5.98 -8.65 -4.26
N TRP A 118 5.78 -7.34 -4.13
CA TRP A 118 6.86 -6.41 -3.77
C TRP A 118 7.44 -6.71 -2.39
N MET A 119 6.60 -7.06 -1.41
CA MET A 119 7.07 -7.40 -0.06
C MET A 119 7.80 -8.74 -0.02
N GLU A 120 7.31 -9.76 -0.74
CA GLU A 120 7.90 -11.10 -0.75
C GLU A 120 9.28 -11.13 -1.42
N LYS A 121 9.42 -10.44 -2.56
CA LYS A 121 10.67 -10.42 -3.34
C LYS A 121 11.67 -9.35 -2.85
N SER A 122 11.38 -8.65 -1.75
CA SER A 122 12.26 -7.63 -1.16
C SER A 122 12.86 -8.13 0.16
N PRO A 123 13.91 -8.99 0.10
CA PRO A 123 14.64 -9.40 1.30
C PRO A 123 15.39 -8.22 1.93
#